data_AF-A0AAV8Y918-F1
#
_entry.id   AF-A0AAV8Y918-F1
#
_cell.length_a   1.000
_cell.length_b   1.000
_cell.length_c   1.000
_cell.angle_alpha   90.00
_cell.angle_beta   90.00
_cell.angle_gamma   90.00
#
_symmetry.space_group_name_H-M   'P 1'
#
loop_
_entity.id
_entity.type
_entity.pdbx_description
1 polymer ?
#
loop_
_entity_poly.entity_id
_entity_poly.type
_entity_poly.pdbx_seq_one_letter_code
_entity_poly.pdbx_strand_id
1 'polypeptide(L)'
;MDPWMTCQTNVTVQEIPITKFEDNFTPTINDKLPDSEQYLAVLEEKLKKIKNDPRLLAQLTAKKEACMQQLLNSAIHLDEEIIELEESIPHSQILRTIAPQKQALNQGEIVELVKYDQLKDDESDTEINKDCIENRSP
;
A
#
# COMPACT_ATOMS: atom_id res chain seq x y z
N MET A 1 14.75 30.01 -11.22
CA MET A 1 13.61 30.62 -11.92
C MET A 1 12.69 29.49 -12.30
N ASP A 2 11.48 29.45 -11.72
CA ASP A 2 10.52 28.35 -11.91
C ASP A 2 9.60 28.66 -13.12
N PRO A 3 9.56 27.79 -14.15
CA PRO A 3 8.73 27.98 -15.34
C PRO A 3 7.22 27.78 -15.12
N TRP A 4 6.76 27.39 -13.93
CA TRP A 4 5.33 27.13 -13.65
C TRP A 4 4.53 28.30 -13.08
N MET A 5 5.14 29.46 -12.86
CA MET A 5 4.47 30.65 -12.26
C MET A 5 3.58 31.47 -13.22
N THR A 6 3.28 31.00 -14.44
CA THR A 6 2.61 31.83 -15.48
C THR A 6 1.12 31.60 -15.69
N CYS A 7 0.46 30.73 -14.92
CA CYS A 7 -0.99 30.50 -15.07
C CYS A 7 -1.83 31.44 -14.18
N GLN A 8 -1.61 32.75 -14.24
CA GLN A 8 -2.59 33.74 -13.77
C GLN A 8 -3.34 34.33 -14.97
N THR A 9 -4.17 33.51 -15.60
CA THR A 9 -5.23 34.02 -16.46
C THR A 9 -6.38 34.45 -15.55
N ASN A 10 -6.66 35.75 -15.49
CA ASN A 10 -7.88 36.29 -14.90
C ASN A 10 -9.09 35.79 -15.72
N VAL A 11 -9.54 34.59 -15.42
CA VAL A 11 -10.82 34.06 -15.89
C VAL A 11 -11.88 34.67 -14.98
N THR A 12 -12.63 35.65 -15.49
CA THR A 12 -13.86 36.09 -14.83
C THR A 12 -14.87 34.95 -14.92
N VAL A 13 -14.87 34.08 -13.90
CA VAL A 13 -15.91 33.06 -13.72
C VAL A 13 -17.17 33.80 -13.32
N GLN A 14 -18.17 33.85 -14.19
CA GLN A 14 -19.51 34.24 -13.78
C GLN A 14 -19.99 33.22 -12.74
N GLU A 15 -20.20 33.67 -11.50
CA GLU A 15 -20.75 32.87 -10.41
C GLU A 15 -22.22 32.52 -10.72
N ILE A 16 -22.42 31.51 -11.56
CA ILE A 16 -23.70 30.81 -11.65
C ILE A 16 -23.73 29.92 -10.41
N PRO A 17 -24.73 30.04 -9.52
CA PRO A 17 -24.83 29.15 -8.37
C PRO A 17 -25.04 27.72 -8.88
N ILE A 18 -24.03 26.88 -8.72
CA ILE A 18 -24.09 25.45 -9.02
C ILE A 18 -25.01 24.82 -7.96
N THR A 19 -26.32 24.82 -8.24
CA THR A 19 -27.35 24.31 -7.32
C THR A 19 -27.44 22.78 -7.31
N LYS A 20 -26.80 22.13 -8.29
CA LYS A 20 -26.69 20.69 -8.44
C LYS A 20 -25.48 20.36 -9.29
N PHE A 21 -24.86 19.22 -9.02
CA PHE A 21 -23.84 18.65 -9.88
C PHE A 21 -24.44 18.48 -11.29
N GLU A 22 -23.80 19.01 -12.34
CA GLU A 22 -24.22 18.85 -13.75
C GLU A 22 -23.88 17.44 -14.24
N ASP A 23 -24.41 16.46 -13.54
CA ASP A 23 -24.17 15.07 -13.83
C ASP A 23 -25.32 14.51 -14.65
N ASN A 24 -24.97 13.83 -15.73
CA ASN A 24 -25.95 13.06 -16.49
C ASN A 24 -26.28 11.72 -15.81
N PHE A 25 -25.73 11.43 -14.61
CA PHE A 25 -26.07 10.26 -13.80
C PHE A 25 -27.39 10.38 -13.02
N THR A 26 -28.42 11.04 -13.55
CA THR A 26 -29.78 10.85 -13.04
C THR A 26 -30.40 9.69 -13.81
N PRO A 27 -30.32 8.43 -13.32
CA PRO A 27 -30.87 7.30 -14.03
C PRO A 27 -32.38 7.50 -14.16
N THR A 28 -32.85 7.63 -15.40
CA THR A 28 -34.26 7.50 -15.70
C THR A 28 -34.67 6.03 -15.48
N ILE A 29 -35.91 5.79 -15.06
CA ILE A 29 -36.43 4.44 -14.72
C ILE A 29 -36.27 3.44 -15.89
N ASN A 30 -36.01 3.93 -17.10
CA ASN A 30 -35.81 3.16 -18.33
C ASN A 30 -34.34 2.90 -18.70
N ASP A 31 -33.35 3.31 -17.90
CA ASP A 31 -31.91 3.07 -18.17
C ASP A 31 -31.47 1.62 -17.89
N LYS A 32 -32.43 0.73 -17.68
CA LYS A 32 -32.19 -0.68 -17.45
C LYS A 32 -31.92 -1.37 -18.79
N LEU A 33 -30.75 -2.00 -18.92
CA LEU A 33 -30.41 -2.72 -20.14
C LEU A 33 -31.45 -3.81 -20.44
N PRO A 34 -31.81 -4.02 -21.72
CA PRO A 34 -32.87 -4.93 -22.14
C PRO A 34 -32.62 -6.40 -21.74
N ASP A 35 -31.36 -6.78 -21.51
CA ASP A 35 -30.94 -8.12 -21.09
C ASP A 35 -30.59 -8.22 -19.59
N SER A 36 -30.72 -7.13 -18.83
CA SER A 36 -30.31 -7.07 -17.42
C SER A 36 -30.97 -8.14 -16.53
N GLU A 37 -32.24 -8.47 -16.78
CA GLU A 37 -32.95 -9.53 -16.03
C GLU A 37 -32.38 -10.91 -16.32
N GLN A 38 -32.09 -11.18 -17.58
CA GLN A 38 -31.49 -12.43 -18.00
C GLN A 38 -30.06 -12.57 -17.45
N TYR A 39 -29.30 -11.48 -17.49
CA TYR A 39 -27.96 -11.43 -16.92
C TYR A 39 -27.96 -11.69 -15.41
N LEU A 40 -28.85 -11.02 -14.67
CA LEU A 40 -28.99 -11.23 -13.22
C LEU A 40 -29.44 -12.66 -12.90
N ALA A 41 -30.38 -13.24 -13.65
CA ALA A 41 -30.81 -14.62 -13.46
C ALA A 41 -29.64 -15.62 -13.61
N VAL A 42 -28.78 -15.42 -14.62
CA VAL A 42 -27.57 -16.24 -14.83
C VAL A 42 -26.59 -16.06 -13.66
N LEU A 43 -26.41 -14.84 -13.16
CA LEU A 43 -25.55 -14.59 -12.00
C LEU A 43 -26.09 -15.30 -10.76
N GLU A 44 -27.38 -15.18 -10.47
CA GLU A 44 -28.02 -15.84 -9.34
C GLU A 44 -27.91 -17.37 -9.42
N GLU A 45 -28.06 -17.94 -10.61
CA GLU A 45 -27.89 -19.38 -10.83
C GLU A 45 -26.45 -19.83 -10.54
N LYS A 46 -25.46 -19.09 -11.07
CA LYS A 46 -24.04 -19.36 -10.78
C LYS A 46 -23.74 -19.23 -9.29
N LEU A 47 -24.30 -18.20 -8.65
CA LEU A 47 -24.13 -17.94 -7.22
C LEU A 47 -24.73 -19.09 -6.39
N LYS A 48 -25.93 -19.57 -6.74
CA LYS A 48 -26.54 -20.75 -6.11
C LYS A 48 -25.67 -22.00 -6.25
N LYS A 49 -25.09 -22.24 -7.43
CA LYS A 49 -24.18 -23.38 -7.65
C LYS A 49 -22.94 -23.29 -6.76
N ILE A 50 -22.31 -22.12 -6.68
CA ILE A 50 -21.10 -21.92 -5.85
C ILE A 50 -21.44 -22.03 -4.36
N LYS A 51 -22.53 -21.41 -3.90
CA LYS A 51 -22.95 -21.45 -2.49
C LYS A 51 -23.31 -22.85 -2.01
N ASN A 52 -23.82 -23.70 -2.89
CA ASN A 52 -24.25 -25.04 -2.54
C ASN A 52 -23.22 -26.11 -2.91
N ASP A 53 -22.05 -25.73 -3.44
CA ASP A 53 -20.97 -26.68 -3.74
C ASP A 53 -20.30 -27.12 -2.44
N PRO A 54 -20.52 -28.37 -1.98
CA PRO A 54 -20.00 -28.84 -0.70
C PRO A 54 -18.47 -28.94 -0.70
N ARG A 55 -17.84 -29.13 -1.87
CA ARG A 55 -16.38 -29.23 -1.99
C ARG A 55 -15.74 -27.87 -1.80
N LEU A 56 -16.30 -26.83 -2.43
CA LEU A 56 -15.81 -25.46 -2.31
C LEU A 56 -16.01 -24.93 -0.89
N LEU A 57 -17.17 -25.21 -0.28
CA LEU A 57 -17.42 -24.87 1.13
C LEU A 57 -16.42 -25.55 2.06
N ALA A 58 -16.17 -26.86 1.90
CA ALA A 58 -15.20 -27.59 2.70
C ALA A 58 -13.77 -27.05 2.53
N GLN A 59 -13.40 -26.65 1.30
CA GLN A 59 -12.10 -26.02 1.03
C GLN A 59 -11.98 -24.64 1.69
N LEU A 60 -13.04 -23.83 1.65
CA LEU A 60 -13.06 -22.51 2.28
C LEU A 60 -12.99 -22.62 3.80
N THR A 61 -13.73 -23.56 4.42
CA THR A 61 -13.66 -23.78 5.87
C THR A 61 -12.28 -24.29 6.27
N ALA A 62 -11.71 -25.24 5.54
CA ALA A 62 -10.36 -25.75 5.80
C ALA A 62 -9.30 -24.65 5.66
N LYS A 63 -9.40 -23.78 4.65
CA LYS A 63 -8.49 -22.65 4.47
C LYS A 63 -8.66 -21.60 5.56
N LYS A 64 -9.88 -21.31 5.99
CA LYS A 64 -10.15 -20.41 7.12
C LYS A 64 -9.52 -20.95 8.41
N GLU A 65 -9.71 -22.24 8.69
CA GLU A 65 -9.13 -22.90 9.87
C GLU A 65 -7.61 -22.90 9.82
N ALA A 66 -7.01 -23.25 8.68
CA ALA A 66 -5.57 -23.22 8.50
C ALA A 66 -4.99 -21.80 8.67
N CYS A 67 -5.66 -20.79 8.12
CA CYS A 67 -5.27 -19.39 8.29
C CYS A 67 -5.38 -18.96 9.77
N MET A 68 -6.45 -19.32 10.46
CA MET A 68 -6.61 -19.04 11.89
C MET A 68 -5.54 -19.72 12.73
N GLN A 69 -5.24 -20.99 12.45
CA GLN A 69 -4.13 -21.71 13.10
C GLN A 69 -2.79 -21.03 12.82
N GLN A 70 -2.56 -20.60 11.57
CA GLN A 70 -1.36 -19.86 11.22
C GLN A 70 -1.28 -18.55 11.99
N LEU A 71 -2.34 -17.75 12.10
CA LEU A 71 -2.32 -16.49 12.85
C LEU A 71 -2.12 -16.69 14.36
N LEU A 72 -2.68 -17.76 14.93
CA LEU A 72 -2.52 -18.08 16.34
C LEU A 72 -1.10 -18.61 16.64
N ASN A 73 -0.54 -19.39 15.71
CA ASN A 73 0.79 -19.99 15.85
C ASN A 73 1.91 -19.09 15.31
N SER A 74 1.59 -18.09 14.48
CA SER A 74 2.56 -17.16 13.90
C SER A 74 3.18 -16.27 14.95
N ALA A 75 2.56 -16.09 16.12
CA ALA A 75 3.22 -15.44 17.25
C ALA A 75 4.47 -16.19 17.71
N ILE A 76 4.48 -17.53 17.61
CA ILE A 76 5.63 -18.38 17.96
C ILE A 76 6.65 -18.40 16.81
N HIS A 77 6.17 -18.38 15.56
CA HIS A 77 7.03 -18.37 14.38
C HIS A 77 7.65 -17.00 14.07
N LEU A 78 7.00 -15.90 14.44
CA LEU A 78 7.56 -14.54 14.27
C LEU A 78 8.85 -14.40 15.07
N ASP A 79 8.87 -14.90 16.31
CA ASP A 79 10.05 -14.81 17.16
C ASP A 79 11.22 -15.62 16.54
N GLU A 80 10.93 -16.78 15.96
CA GLU A 80 11.93 -17.63 15.29
C GLU A 80 12.43 -17.01 13.97
N GLU A 81 11.53 -16.39 13.18
CA GLU A 81 11.86 -15.67 11.94
C GLU A 81 12.65 -14.38 12.23
N ILE A 82 12.32 -13.65 13.30
CA ILE A 82 13.10 -12.50 13.77
C ILE A 82 14.50 -12.93 14.21
N ILE A 83 14.62 -14.07 14.91
CA ILE A 83 15.92 -14.63 15.30
C ILE A 83 16.75 -15.03 14.08
N GLU A 84 16.13 -15.58 13.04
CA GLU A 84 16.81 -15.91 11.77
C GLU A 84 17.25 -14.65 11.00
N LEU A 85 16.43 -13.60 11.02
CA LEU A 85 16.76 -12.31 10.40
C LEU A 85 17.93 -11.58 11.07
N GLU A 86 18.28 -11.92 12.32
CA GLU A 86 19.38 -11.34 13.10
C GLU A 86 20.61 -12.25 13.19
N GLU A 87 20.69 -13.32 12.38
CA GLU A 87 21.81 -14.25 12.42
C GLU A 87 23.18 -13.56 12.21
N SER A 88 24.12 -13.83 13.13
CA SER A 88 25.43 -13.19 13.11
C SER A 88 26.33 -13.72 11.99
N ILE A 89 26.72 -12.84 11.08
CA ILE A 89 27.65 -13.15 9.99
C ILE A 89 29.10 -13.00 10.46
N PRO A 90 30.04 -13.87 10.04
CA PRO A 90 31.45 -13.73 10.37
C PRO A 90 32.05 -12.43 9.80
N HIS A 91 32.61 -11.60 10.69
CA HIS A 91 33.20 -10.30 10.34
C HIS A 91 34.72 -10.36 10.24
N SER A 92 35.29 -9.92 9.11
CA SER A 92 36.74 -9.76 8.93
C SER A 92 37.11 -8.28 8.82
N GLN A 93 37.92 -7.81 9.77
CA GLN A 93 38.42 -6.44 9.84
C GLN A 93 39.22 -6.06 8.59
N ILE A 94 40.05 -6.98 8.09
CA ILE A 94 40.90 -6.73 6.92
C ILE A 94 40.05 -6.59 5.67
N LEU A 95 39.09 -7.49 5.46
CA LEU A 95 38.21 -7.47 4.27
C LEU A 95 37.36 -6.19 4.24
N ARG A 96 36.88 -5.71 5.38
CA ARG A 96 36.18 -4.42 5.46
C ARG A 96 37.04 -3.25 4.97
N THR A 97 38.33 -3.23 5.32
CA THR A 97 39.23 -2.13 4.92
C THR A 97 39.58 -2.19 3.44
N ILE A 98 39.79 -3.39 2.88
CA ILE A 98 40.30 -3.53 1.50
C ILE A 98 39.20 -3.77 0.45
N ALA A 99 38.05 -4.31 0.85
CA ALA A 99 36.96 -4.68 -0.04
C ALA A 99 35.60 -4.68 0.70
N PRO A 100 35.13 -3.51 1.18
CA PRO A 100 33.88 -3.40 1.93
C PRO A 100 32.66 -3.92 1.16
N GLN A 101 32.66 -3.80 -0.17
CA GLN A 101 31.59 -4.30 -1.05
C GLN A 101 31.47 -5.84 -1.08
N LYS A 102 32.45 -6.57 -0.53
CA LYS A 102 32.42 -8.04 -0.43
C LYS A 102 31.99 -8.51 0.96
N GLN A 103 31.66 -7.60 1.87
CA GLN A 103 31.14 -7.97 3.18
C GLN A 103 29.75 -8.59 3.00
N ALA A 104 29.54 -9.76 3.59
CA ALA A 104 28.22 -10.39 3.59
C ALA A 104 27.26 -9.60 4.48
N LEU A 105 26.04 -9.41 4.00
CA LEU A 105 24.94 -8.72 4.69
C LEU A 105 23.97 -9.75 5.25
N ASN A 106 23.42 -9.44 6.41
CA ASN A 106 22.38 -10.23 7.03
C ASN A 106 21.04 -10.00 6.33
N GLN A 107 20.14 -10.99 6.39
CA GLN A 107 18.80 -10.93 5.82
C GLN A 107 18.04 -9.70 6.33
N GLY A 108 18.13 -9.38 7.63
CA GLY A 108 17.53 -8.17 8.20
C GLY A 108 18.09 -6.87 7.58
N GLU A 109 19.41 -6.78 7.42
CA GLU A 109 20.07 -5.60 6.80
C GLU A 109 19.66 -5.44 5.33
N ILE A 110 19.49 -6.55 4.60
CA ILE A 110 19.01 -6.53 3.21
C ILE A 110 17.59 -5.99 3.14
N VAL A 111 16.69 -6.41 4.03
CA VAL A 111 15.30 -5.91 4.07
C VAL A 111 15.28 -4.40 4.30
N GLU A 112 16.14 -3.89 5.19
CA GLU A 112 16.26 -2.46 5.45
C GLU A 112 16.78 -1.70 4.22
N LEU A 113 17.82 -2.20 3.53
CA LEU A 113 18.33 -1.59 2.31
C LEU A 113 17.29 -1.54 1.18
N VAL A 114 16.53 -2.63 0.98
CA VAL A 114 15.48 -2.71 -0.04
C VAL A 114 14.35 -1.72 0.22
N LYS A 115 14.06 -1.40 1.48
CA LYS A 115 13.04 -0.40 1.84
C LYS A 115 13.38 1.00 1.27
N TYR A 116 14.66 1.36 1.21
CA TYR A 116 15.12 2.65 0.70
C TYR A 116 15.29 2.70 -0.82
N ASP A 117 15.27 1.55 -1.51
CA ASP A 117 15.29 1.47 -2.99
C ASP A 117 13.94 1.88 -3.61
N GLN A 118 12.88 1.90 -2.80
CA GLN A 118 11.59 2.43 -3.21
C GLN A 118 11.64 3.97 -3.15
N LEU A 119 11.39 4.62 -4.28
CA LEU A 119 11.19 6.07 -4.35
C LEU A 119 9.86 6.40 -3.66
N LYS A 120 9.89 6.60 -2.34
CA LYS A 120 8.74 7.10 -1.59
C LYS A 120 8.73 8.63 -1.62
N ASP A 121 7.62 9.20 -2.07
CA ASP A 121 7.26 10.62 -1.92
C ASP A 121 6.85 10.93 -0.45
N ASP A 122 7.64 10.50 0.54
CA ASP A 122 7.36 10.78 1.96
C ASP A 122 7.88 12.19 2.39
N GLU A 123 8.34 13.02 1.45
CA GLU A 123 8.62 14.45 1.65
C GLU A 123 7.39 15.29 1.26
N SER A 124 6.37 15.29 2.11
CA SER A 124 5.69 16.57 2.38
C SER A 124 6.60 17.36 3.32
N ASP A 125 7.29 18.33 2.74
CA ASP A 125 8.23 19.27 3.37
C ASP A 125 7.84 19.68 4.79
N THR A 126 8.68 19.33 5.76
CA THR A 126 8.84 20.15 6.98
C THR A 126 10.24 20.75 6.93
N GLU A 127 10.35 21.86 6.22
CA GLU A 127 11.53 22.72 6.24
C GLU A 127 11.87 23.08 7.70
N ILE A 128 13.00 22.58 8.18
CA ILE A 128 13.58 22.97 9.46
C ILE A 128 14.26 24.32 9.24
N ASN A 129 13.50 25.41 9.32
CA ASN A 129 14.08 26.74 9.51
C ASN A 129 14.57 26.87 10.97
N LYS A 130 15.83 26.49 11.22
CA LYS A 130 16.57 26.85 12.44
C LYS A 130 17.88 27.56 12.07
N ASP A 131 17.74 28.74 11.48
CA ASP A 131 18.81 29.73 11.50
C ASP A 131 18.73 30.56 12.80
N CYS A 132 19.90 30.71 13.42
CA CYS A 132 20.28 31.75 14.38
C CYS A 132 19.59 31.75 15.76
N ILE A 133 20.26 31.19 16.77
CA ILE A 133 20.87 31.96 17.88
C ILE A 133 21.85 31.00 18.57
N GLU A 134 23.10 31.09 18.12
CA GLU A 134 24.26 30.65 18.88
C GLU A 134 24.59 31.76 19.89
N ASN A 135 24.89 31.37 21.13
CA ASN A 135 25.62 32.12 22.15
C ASN A 135 24.88 33.22 22.94
N ARG A 136 24.36 32.83 24.11
CA ARG A 136 24.71 33.53 25.36
C ARG A 136 24.65 32.56 26.55
N SER A 137 25.82 32.17 27.04
CA SER A 137 26.05 31.80 28.46
C SER A 137 26.86 32.94 29.10
N PRO A 138 26.93 33.04 30.44
CA PRO A 138 26.08 32.50 31.50
C PRO A 138 24.98 33.49 31.95
#